data_AF-A0A1E3XBP8-F1
#
_entry.id   AF-A0A1E3XBP8-F1
#
_cell.length_a   1.000
_cell.length_b   1.000
_cell.length_c   1.000
_cell.angle_alpha   90.00
_cell.angle_beta   90.00
_cell.angle_gamma   90.00
#
_symmetry.space_group_name_H-M   'P 1'
#
loop_
_entity.id
_entity.type
_entity.pdbx_description
1 polymer ?
#
loop_
_entity_poly.entity_id
_entity_poly.type
_entity_poly.pdbx_seq_one_letter_code
_entity_poly.pdbx_strand_id
1 'polypeptide(L)'
;MKKFILGGSLGFVATFITNSIIALFVISPLFNNDLAIVRTEEQGLNMPAMLIGYIIISFFMVWAFINNKLTYNWVLKGILIGFLTGVTVFFAGHMIIAGWSVINSKALILSGLFDAFSPIAGGLVIGYIYK
;
A
#
# COMPACT_ATOMS: atom_id res chain seq x y z
N MET A 1 -12.68 3.83 -19.91
CA MET A 1 -11.34 4.47 -19.85
C MET A 1 -11.27 5.63 -18.86
N LYS A 2 -12.12 6.67 -18.94
CA LYS A 2 -12.08 7.83 -18.01
C LYS A 2 -12.17 7.44 -16.52
N LYS A 3 -13.16 6.62 -16.14
CA LYS A 3 -13.30 6.12 -14.75
C LYS A 3 -12.11 5.27 -14.28
N PHE A 4 -11.43 4.58 -15.20
CA PHE A 4 -10.28 3.73 -14.88
C PHE A 4 -9.06 4.55 -14.51
N ILE A 5 -8.75 5.56 -15.34
CA ILE A 5 -7.68 6.52 -15.05
C ILE A 5 -7.98 7.26 -13.76
N LEU A 6 -9.20 7.78 -13.61
CA LEU A 6 -9.60 8.51 -12.40
C LEU A 6 -9.53 7.63 -11.14
N GLY A 7 -10.04 6.40 -11.21
CA GLY A 7 -9.98 5.43 -10.10
C GLY A 7 -8.54 5.08 -9.72
N GLY A 8 -7.67 4.85 -10.70
CA GLY A 8 -6.28 4.51 -10.44
C GLY A 8 -5.52 5.68 -9.82
N SER A 9 -5.66 6.88 -10.37
CA SER A 9 -5.00 8.08 -9.86
C SER A 9 -5.49 8.47 -8.47
N LEU A 10 -6.81 8.51 -8.23
CA LEU A 10 -7.34 8.88 -6.92
C LEU A 10 -7.14 7.77 -5.88
N GLY A 11 -7.21 6.50 -6.28
CA GLY A 11 -6.87 5.37 -5.41
C GLY A 11 -5.40 5.39 -4.98
N PHE A 12 -4.49 5.71 -5.91
CA PHE A 12 -3.07 5.92 -5.61
C PHE A 12 -2.87 7.05 -4.61
N VAL A 13 -3.45 8.24 -4.87
CA VAL A 13 -3.33 9.39 -3.98
C VAL A 13 -3.87 9.08 -2.57
N ALA A 14 -5.03 8.43 -2.47
CA ALA A 14 -5.60 8.04 -1.19
C ALA A 14 -4.71 7.05 -0.43
N THR A 15 -4.15 6.06 -1.13
CA THR A 15 -3.21 5.10 -0.55
C THR A 15 -1.95 5.83 -0.06
N PHE A 16 -1.37 6.70 -0.88
CA PHE A 16 -0.14 7.43 -0.56
C PHE A 16 -0.30 8.36 0.64
N ILE A 17 -1.39 9.15 0.67
CA ILE A 17 -1.69 10.05 1.80
C ILE A 17 -1.90 9.24 3.08
N THR A 18 -2.70 8.18 3.02
CA THR A 18 -2.96 7.33 4.19
C THR A 18 -1.67 6.70 4.70
N ASN A 19 -0.82 6.21 3.79
CA ASN A 19 0.48 5.64 4.16
C ASN A 19 1.39 6.67 4.83
N SER A 20 1.42 7.89 4.29
CA SER A 20 2.22 8.98 4.85
C SER A 20 1.74 9.37 6.26
N ILE A 21 0.41 9.40 6.47
CA ILE A 21 -0.18 9.68 7.79
C ILE A 21 0.17 8.56 8.77
N ILE A 22 -0.02 7.29 8.38
CA ILE A 22 0.32 6.14 9.23
C ILE A 22 1.82 6.14 9.56
N ALA A 23 2.68 6.40 8.57
CA ALA A 23 4.13 6.48 8.78
C ALA A 23 4.50 7.58 9.79
N LEU A 24 3.94 8.77 9.65
CA LEU A 24 4.28 9.93 10.50
C LEU A 24 3.70 9.84 11.91
N PHE A 25 2.45 9.39 12.06
CA PHE A 25 1.73 9.47 13.32
C PHE A 25 1.63 8.14 14.08
N VAL A 26 1.88 7.01 13.42
CA VAL A 26 1.80 5.68 14.04
C VAL A 26 3.16 5.00 14.04
N ILE A 27 3.76 4.77 12.87
CA ILE A 27 4.99 3.98 12.77
C ILE A 27 6.17 4.74 13.39
N SER A 28 6.37 6.01 13.03
CA SER A 28 7.50 6.79 13.53
C SER A 28 7.50 6.89 15.07
N PRO A 29 6.41 7.31 15.75
CA PRO A 29 6.44 7.41 17.22
C PRO A 29 6.61 6.06 17.93
N LEU A 30 6.07 4.98 17.37
CA LEU A 30 6.09 3.65 18.00
C LEU A 30 7.40 2.90 17.79
N PHE A 31 8.05 3.09 16.64
CA PHE A 31 9.16 2.24 16.19
C PHE A 31 10.40 3.02 15.78
N ASN A 32 10.50 4.34 16.02
CA ASN A 32 11.64 5.15 15.56
C ASN A 32 12.99 4.53 15.96
N ASN A 33 13.11 4.07 17.20
CA ASN A 33 14.35 3.50 17.73
C ASN A 33 14.68 2.11 17.14
N ASP A 34 13.66 1.36 16.71
CA ASP A 34 13.80 0.01 16.16
C ASP A 34 13.94 0.00 14.63
N LEU A 35 13.48 1.06 13.97
CA LEU A 35 13.47 1.25 12.51
C LEU A 35 14.42 2.38 12.05
N ALA A 36 15.21 2.98 12.94
CA ALA A 36 16.07 4.14 12.69
C ALA A 36 17.11 3.97 11.56
N ILE A 37 17.23 2.79 10.97
CA ILE A 37 18.07 2.56 9.79
C ILE A 37 17.34 3.10 8.56
N VAL A 38 17.47 4.41 8.32
CA VAL A 38 17.10 5.02 7.05
C VAL A 38 18.04 4.47 5.99
N ARG A 39 17.53 3.61 5.10
CA ARG A 39 18.33 3.10 3.98
C ARG A 39 18.67 4.24 3.04
N THR A 40 19.92 4.34 2.63
CA THR A 40 20.35 5.28 1.59
C THR A 40 20.18 4.67 0.20
N GLU A 41 20.27 5.48 -0.86
CA GLU A 41 20.26 4.98 -2.24
C GLU A 41 21.41 3.97 -2.48
N GLU A 42 22.57 4.22 -1.88
CA GLU A 42 23.75 3.32 -1.92
C GLU A 42 23.46 1.95 -1.28
N GLN A 43 22.52 1.90 -0.33
CA GLN A 43 22.06 0.67 0.31
C GLN A 43 20.92 -0.01 -0.47
N GLY A 44 20.64 0.44 -1.70
CA GLY A 44 19.64 -0.14 -2.60
C GLY A 44 18.24 0.45 -2.44
N LEU A 45 18.08 1.60 -1.76
CA LEU A 45 16.81 2.30 -1.76
C LEU A 45 16.59 2.99 -3.12
N ASN A 46 15.65 2.48 -3.92
CA ASN A 46 15.27 3.09 -5.19
C ASN A 46 13.85 3.66 -5.10
N MET A 47 13.77 4.91 -4.65
CA MET A 47 12.49 5.61 -4.47
C MET A 47 11.67 5.73 -5.76
N PRO A 48 12.25 6.05 -6.94
CA PRO A 48 11.50 6.04 -8.20
C PRO A 48 10.86 4.68 -8.53
N ALA A 49 11.60 3.58 -8.38
CA ALA A 49 11.08 2.25 -8.66
C ALA A 49 9.94 1.87 -7.70
N MET A 50 10.06 2.21 -6.42
CA MET A 50 8.99 2.01 -5.43
C MET A 50 7.73 2.78 -5.81
N LEU A 51 7.87 4.07 -6.19
CA LEU A 51 6.75 4.91 -6.58
C LEU A 51 6.02 4.34 -7.82
N ILE A 52 6.78 3.91 -8.82
CA ILE A 52 6.23 3.25 -10.02
C ILE A 52 5.47 1.97 -9.63
N GLY A 53 6.02 1.16 -8.73
CA GLY A 53 5.36 -0.02 -8.18
C GLY A 53 3.99 0.30 -7.58
N TYR A 54 3.91 1.33 -6.73
CA TYR A 54 2.64 1.76 -6.13
C TYR A 54 1.61 2.25 -7.15
N ILE A 55 2.06 2.94 -8.21
CA ILE A 55 1.18 3.35 -9.32
C ILE A 55 0.61 2.11 -10.01
N ILE A 56 1.46 1.15 -10.39
CA ILE A 56 1.04 -0.10 -11.05
C ILE A 56 0.02 -0.86 -10.18
N ILE A 57 0.31 -1.01 -8.89
CA ILE A 57 -0.58 -1.68 -7.93
C ILE A 57 -1.95 -0.98 -7.87
N SER A 58 -1.97 0.35 -7.85
CA SER A 58 -3.22 1.12 -7.80
C SER A 58 -4.10 0.87 -9.04
N PHE A 59 -3.50 0.79 -10.23
CA PHE A 59 -4.22 0.42 -11.45
C PHE A 59 -4.66 -1.05 -11.45
N PHE A 60 -3.85 -1.94 -10.89
CA PHE A 60 -4.22 -3.33 -10.71
C PHE A 60 -5.42 -3.48 -9.76
N MET A 61 -5.50 -2.69 -8.69
CA MET A 61 -6.67 -2.66 -7.80
C MET A 61 -7.93 -2.25 -8.53
N VAL A 62 -7.87 -1.25 -9.43
CA VAL A 62 -9.02 -0.87 -10.26
C VAL A 62 -9.44 -2.02 -11.17
N TRP A 63 -8.47 -2.66 -11.84
CA TRP A 63 -8.73 -3.81 -12.68
C TRP A 63 -9.37 -4.95 -11.89
N ALA A 64 -8.84 -5.27 -10.70
CA ALA A 64 -9.40 -6.26 -9.80
C ALA A 64 -10.82 -5.88 -9.36
N PHE A 65 -11.07 -4.61 -9.05
CA PHE A 65 -12.40 -4.13 -8.67
C PHE A 65 -13.43 -4.33 -9.78
N ILE A 66 -13.08 -4.01 -11.02
CA ILE A 66 -14.00 -4.14 -12.16
C ILE A 66 -14.28 -5.61 -12.49
N ASN A 67 -13.26 -6.46 -12.50
CA ASN A 67 -13.37 -7.84 -13.00
C ASN A 67 -13.79 -8.85 -11.95
N ASN A 68 -13.76 -8.47 -10.66
CA ASN A 68 -14.13 -9.36 -9.58
C ASN A 68 -15.67 -9.53 -9.50
N LYS A 69 -16.11 -10.80 -9.49
CA LYS A 69 -17.53 -11.22 -9.47
C LYS A 69 -18.20 -11.24 -8.08
N LEU A 70 -17.51 -10.78 -7.03
CA LEU A 70 -18.07 -10.69 -5.69
C LEU A 70 -19.31 -9.78 -5.71
N THR A 71 -20.42 -10.29 -5.17
CA THR A 71 -21.73 -9.62 -5.09
C THR A 71 -21.87 -8.66 -3.91
N TYR A 72 -20.75 -8.25 -3.32
CA TYR A 72 -20.73 -7.33 -2.19
C TYR A 72 -21.01 -5.88 -2.62
N ASN A 73 -21.45 -5.06 -1.67
CA ASN A 73 -21.54 -3.61 -1.87
C ASN A 73 -20.14 -3.01 -2.12
N TRP A 74 -20.11 -1.80 -2.68
CA TRP A 74 -18.86 -1.15 -3.10
C TRP A 74 -17.88 -0.94 -1.93
N VAL A 75 -18.38 -0.73 -0.72
CA VAL A 75 -17.57 -0.54 0.50
C VAL A 75 -16.81 -1.81 0.83
N LEU A 76 -17.53 -2.92 1.04
CA LEU A 76 -16.94 -4.20 1.42
C LEU A 76 -16.02 -4.73 0.32
N LYS A 77 -16.41 -4.56 -0.95
CA LYS A 77 -15.56 -4.92 -2.09
C LYS A 77 -14.28 -4.10 -2.12
N GLY A 78 -14.36 -2.79 -1.85
CA GLY A 78 -13.21 -1.90 -1.76
C GLY A 78 -12.26 -2.28 -0.62
N ILE A 79 -12.81 -2.59 0.56
CA ILE A 79 -12.04 -3.06 1.72
C ILE A 79 -11.31 -4.36 1.40
N LEU A 80 -12.01 -5.36 0.83
CA LEU A 80 -11.41 -6.66 0.52
C LEU A 80 -10.28 -6.55 -0.51
N ILE A 81 -10.50 -5.79 -1.59
CA ILE A 81 -9.48 -5.61 -2.62
C ILE A 81 -8.30 -4.81 -2.09
N GLY A 82 -8.56 -3.74 -1.33
CA GLY A 82 -7.51 -2.98 -0.65
C GLY A 82 -6.70 -3.85 0.30
N PHE A 83 -7.36 -4.62 1.16
CA PHE A 83 -6.71 -5.50 2.13
C PHE A 83 -5.86 -6.58 1.45
N LEU A 84 -6.40 -7.32 0.48
CA LEU A 84 -5.65 -8.34 -0.26
C LEU A 84 -4.44 -7.74 -0.98
N THR A 85 -4.60 -6.54 -1.53
CA THR A 85 -3.49 -5.81 -2.15
C THR A 85 -2.44 -5.41 -1.12
N GLY A 86 -2.84 -4.84 0.01
CA GLY A 86 -1.93 -4.47 1.09
C GLY A 86 -1.14 -5.65 1.63
N VAL A 87 -1.79 -6.79 1.83
CA VAL A 87 -1.12 -8.05 2.22
C VAL A 87 -0.13 -8.51 1.15
N THR A 88 -0.49 -8.41 -0.12
CA THR A 88 0.41 -8.79 -1.23
C THR A 88 1.63 -7.88 -1.30
N VAL A 89 1.43 -6.56 -1.15
CA VAL A 89 2.51 -5.57 -1.13
C VAL A 89 3.39 -5.73 0.09
N PHE A 90 2.80 -6.06 1.24
CA PHE A 90 3.54 -6.48 2.42
C PHE A 90 4.46 -7.64 2.08
N PHE A 91 3.95 -8.79 1.63
CA PHE A 91 4.80 -9.93 1.31
C PHE A 91 5.82 -9.65 0.20
N ALA A 92 5.44 -8.96 -0.89
CA ALA A 92 6.34 -8.68 -2.00
C ALA A 92 7.45 -7.68 -1.60
N GLY A 93 7.10 -6.58 -0.94
CA GLY A 93 8.05 -5.58 -0.49
C GLY A 93 8.94 -6.08 0.65
N HIS A 94 8.38 -6.88 1.57
CA HIS A 94 9.05 -7.31 2.79
C HIS A 94 9.86 -8.61 2.61
N MET A 95 9.45 -9.53 1.73
CA MET A 95 10.17 -10.79 1.52
C MET A 95 11.16 -10.79 0.35
N ILE A 96 10.96 -9.94 -0.67
CA ILE A 96 11.74 -10.04 -1.94
C ILE A 96 12.74 -8.90 -2.10
N ILE A 97 12.37 -7.67 -1.76
CA ILE A 97 13.12 -6.48 -2.22
C ILE A 97 14.13 -5.97 -1.17
N ALA A 98 13.97 -6.36 0.08
CA ALA A 98 14.56 -5.57 1.14
C ALA A 98 15.65 -6.34 1.89
N GLY A 99 16.86 -5.75 1.91
CA GLY A 99 18.07 -6.24 2.57
C GLY A 99 17.94 -6.17 4.09
N TRP A 100 17.03 -6.97 4.62
CA TRP A 100 16.43 -6.88 5.95
C TRP A 100 17.16 -7.67 7.04
N SER A 101 18.32 -8.23 6.72
CA SER A 101 19.17 -8.91 7.72
C SER A 101 19.64 -7.99 8.86
N VAL A 102 19.51 -6.67 8.70
CA VAL A 102 20.00 -5.65 9.64
C VAL A 102 18.91 -4.92 10.45
N ILE A 103 17.61 -5.15 10.20
CA ILE A 103 16.49 -4.47 10.89
C ILE A 103 15.79 -5.43 11.86
N ASN A 104 15.30 -4.91 13.00
CA ASN A 104 14.53 -5.70 13.96
C ASN A 104 13.26 -6.27 13.32
N SER A 105 13.19 -7.60 13.18
CA SER A 105 12.10 -8.30 12.50
C SER A 105 10.71 -8.04 13.09
N LYS A 106 10.60 -7.77 14.40
CA LYS A 106 9.31 -7.48 15.05
C LYS A 106 8.76 -6.12 14.65
N ALA A 107 9.57 -5.07 14.79
CA ALA A 107 9.17 -3.70 14.44
C ALA A 107 8.79 -3.61 12.96
N LEU A 108 9.46 -4.42 12.15
CA LEU A 108 9.34 -4.47 10.72
C LEU A 108 8.07 -5.20 10.23
N ILE A 109 7.74 -6.34 10.84
CA ILE A 109 6.45 -7.00 10.60
C ILE A 109 5.31 -6.08 11.00
N LEU A 110 5.44 -5.39 12.14
CA LEU A 110 4.42 -4.48 12.63
C LEU A 110 4.27 -3.26 11.71
N SER A 111 5.35 -2.62 11.27
CA SER A 111 5.27 -1.49 10.34
C SER A 111 4.63 -1.90 9.01
N GLY A 112 4.99 -3.08 8.50
CA GLY A 112 4.41 -3.61 7.29
C GLY A 112 2.93 -3.93 7.37
N LEU A 113 2.47 -4.42 8.53
CA LEU A 113 1.05 -4.60 8.81
C LEU A 113 0.33 -3.25 8.83
N PHE A 114 0.94 -2.21 9.40
CA PHE A 114 0.37 -0.86 9.38
C PHE A 114 0.28 -0.29 7.95
N ASP A 115 1.32 -0.46 7.15
CA ASP A 115 1.34 -0.03 5.75
C ASP A 115 0.31 -0.80 4.89
N ALA A 116 0.03 -2.06 5.22
CA ALA A 116 -0.97 -2.87 4.53
C ALA A 116 -2.42 -2.36 4.70
N PHE A 117 -2.68 -1.46 5.66
CA PHE A 117 -3.98 -0.79 5.78
C PHE A 117 -4.15 0.36 4.78
N SER A 118 -3.07 0.98 4.31
CA SER A 118 -3.14 2.14 3.41
C SER A 118 -3.89 1.84 2.09
N PRO A 119 -3.69 0.68 1.44
CA PRO A 119 -4.47 0.31 0.25
C PRO A 119 -5.97 0.13 0.49
N ILE A 120 -6.44 -0.03 1.74
CA ILE A 120 -7.88 -0.03 2.03
C ILE A 120 -8.50 1.32 1.67
N ALA A 121 -7.83 2.43 2.00
CA ALA A 121 -8.29 3.76 1.63
C ALA A 121 -8.37 3.93 0.10
N GLY A 122 -7.36 3.44 -0.61
CA GLY A 122 -7.36 3.39 -2.08
C GLY A 122 -8.52 2.56 -2.63
N GLY A 123 -8.75 1.36 -2.08
CA GLY A 123 -9.84 0.47 -2.46
C GLY A 123 -11.23 1.08 -2.23
N LEU A 124 -11.41 1.82 -1.14
CA LEU A 124 -12.64 2.56 -0.85
C LEU A 124 -12.90 3.69 -1.85
N VAL A 125 -11.87 4.48 -2.19
CA VAL A 125 -11.99 5.55 -3.20
C VAL A 125 -12.31 4.97 -4.58
N ILE A 126 -11.65 3.87 -4.96
CA ILE A 126 -11.97 3.14 -6.19
C ILE A 126 -13.43 2.66 -6.15
N GLY A 127 -13.85 2.02 -5.05
CA GLY A 127 -15.23 1.55 -4.91
C GLY A 127 -16.26 2.68 -5.03
N TYR A 128 -15.98 3.85 -4.46
CA TYR A 128 -16.86 5.01 -4.55
C TYR A 128 -17.02 5.54 -5.99
N ILE A 129 -15.96 5.51 -6.79
CA ILE A 129 -15.98 5.95 -8.20
C ILE A 129 -16.77 4.97 -9.09
N TYR A 130 -16.78 3.70 -8.69
CA TYR A 130 -17.36 2.58 -9.43
C TYR A 130 -18.71 2.08 -8.89
N LYS A 131 -19.26 2.74 -7.87
CA LYS A 131 -20.62 2.48 -7.39
C LYS A 131 -21.68 2.76 -8.46
#